data_AF-L9KQ77-F1
#
_entry.id   AF-L9KQ77-F1
#
_cell.length_a   1.000
_cell.length_b   1.000
_cell.length_c   1.000
_cell.angle_alpha   90.00
_cell.angle_beta   90.00
_cell.angle_gamma   90.00
#
_symmetry.space_group_name_H-M   'P 1'
#
loop_
_entity.id
_entity.type
_entity.pdbx_description
1 polymer ?
#
loop_
_entity_poly.entity_id
_entity_poly.type
_entity_poly.pdbx_seq_one_letter_code
_entity_poly.pdbx_strand_id
1 'polypeptide(L)'
;MFSWVSKDARRKKEPELFQTVAEGVRQVFEGLRQLYAQKLLPLEEHYRFHEFHSPALEDADFDNKPMVLLVGQYSTGKTTFIRHLIEQDFPGMRIGPEPTTDSFIAVMHGPTEGVVPGNALVVDPRRPFRKLNAFGNAFLNRFMCAQLPNPVLDSISIIDTPGILSGEKQRISRDFAKLLCFRKSLNWVVFLPLRLSVEEWGTLDPNALWEEREGRSQDLWAGQLQALLS
;
A
#
# COMPACT_ATOMS: atom_id res chain seq x y z
N MET A 1 -24.04 32.79 26.07
CA MET A 1 -24.89 31.70 25.54
C MET A 1 -24.73 31.63 24.01
N PHE A 2 -23.56 31.29 23.46
CA PHE A 2 -23.34 31.13 22.00
C PHE A 2 -21.97 30.46 21.72
N SER A 3 -21.77 29.18 22.07
CA SER A 3 -20.59 28.42 21.59
C SER A 3 -20.94 27.11 20.89
N TRP A 4 -22.23 26.77 20.79
CA TRP A 4 -22.68 25.54 20.14
C TRP A 4 -22.90 25.68 18.63
N VAL A 5 -23.33 26.85 18.15
CA VAL A 5 -23.65 27.10 16.73
C VAL A 5 -22.42 27.03 15.80
N SER A 6 -21.21 27.36 16.29
CA SER A 6 -19.98 27.28 15.48
C SER A 6 -19.41 25.87 15.32
N LYS A 7 -19.74 24.94 16.21
CA LYS A 7 -19.26 23.55 16.11
C LYS A 7 -19.97 22.80 14.98
N ASP A 8 -21.28 23.00 14.82
CA ASP A 8 -22.05 22.40 13.73
C ASP A 8 -21.69 22.95 12.35
N ALA A 9 -21.35 24.24 12.26
CA ALA A 9 -20.93 24.87 11.00
C ALA A 9 -19.54 24.37 10.52
N ARG A 10 -18.60 24.10 11.44
CA ARG A 10 -17.31 23.49 11.10
C ARG A 10 -17.45 22.02 10.67
N ARG A 11 -18.30 21.27 11.37
CA ARG A 11 -18.55 19.85 11.08
C ARG A 11 -19.20 19.60 9.72
N LYS A 12 -19.92 20.60 9.17
CA LYS A 12 -20.47 20.57 7.80
C LYS A 12 -19.49 21.05 6.73
N LYS A 13 -18.59 21.98 7.04
CA LYS A 13 -17.56 22.46 6.09
C LYS A 13 -16.42 21.46 5.86
N GLU A 14 -16.08 20.66 6.86
CA GLU A 14 -15.05 19.62 6.74
C GLU A 14 -15.35 18.59 5.62
N PRO A 15 -16.53 17.95 5.56
CA PRO A 15 -16.82 16.97 4.51
C PRO A 15 -16.85 17.60 3.10
N GLU A 16 -17.30 18.85 2.96
CA GLU A 16 -17.25 19.57 1.66
C GLU A 16 -15.81 19.85 1.22
N LEU A 17 -14.92 20.21 2.16
CA LEU A 17 -13.50 20.42 1.88
C LEU A 17 -12.82 19.10 1.47
N PHE A 18 -13.10 18.00 2.16
CA PHE A 18 -12.54 16.69 1.80
C PHE A 18 -13.01 16.22 0.43
N GLN A 19 -14.28 16.47 0.07
CA GLN A 19 -14.77 16.15 -1.27
C GLN A 19 -14.12 17.01 -2.35
N THR A 20 -13.96 18.31 -2.10
CA THR A 20 -13.29 19.23 -3.04
C THR A 20 -11.83 18.82 -3.26
N VAL A 21 -11.12 18.44 -2.19
CA VAL A 21 -9.74 17.95 -2.29
C VAL A 21 -9.68 16.61 -3.02
N ALA A 22 -10.58 15.67 -2.73
CA ALA A 22 -10.64 14.38 -3.42
C ALA A 22 -10.94 14.54 -4.93
N GLU A 23 -11.81 15.48 -5.29
CA GLU A 23 -12.12 15.80 -6.68
C GLU A 23 -10.94 16.47 -7.39
N GLY A 24 -10.27 17.42 -6.74
CA GLY A 24 -9.03 18.02 -7.25
C GLY A 24 -7.91 16.99 -7.45
N VAL A 25 -7.76 16.07 -6.51
CA VAL A 25 -6.79 14.96 -6.61
C VAL A 25 -7.13 14.07 -7.81
N ARG A 26 -8.40 13.70 -8.01
CA ARG A 26 -8.85 12.92 -9.19
C ARG A 26 -8.53 13.62 -10.51
N GLN A 27 -8.75 14.93 -10.60
CA GLN A 27 -8.42 15.71 -11.80
C GLN A 27 -6.92 15.70 -12.10
N VAL A 28 -6.09 15.80 -11.06
CA VAL A 28 -4.62 15.70 -11.20
C VAL A 28 -4.23 14.31 -11.71
N PHE A 29 -4.80 13.24 -11.14
CA PHE A 29 -4.55 11.87 -11.59
C PHE A 29 -4.97 11.64 -13.03
N GLU A 30 -6.10 12.19 -13.45
CA GLU A 30 -6.55 12.12 -14.85
C GLU A 30 -5.60 12.87 -15.80
N GLY A 31 -5.11 14.04 -15.39
CA GLY A 31 -4.08 14.78 -16.12
C GLY A 31 -2.76 14.01 -16.24
N LEU A 32 -2.31 13.36 -15.16
CA LEU A 32 -1.10 12.52 -15.16
C LEU A 32 -1.27 11.30 -16.07
N ARG A 33 -2.45 10.67 -16.07
CA ARG A 33 -2.79 9.57 -16.96
C ARG A 33 -2.68 9.99 -18.43
N GLN A 34 -3.27 11.14 -18.79
CA GLN A 34 -3.19 11.67 -20.14
C GLN A 34 -1.75 11.99 -20.55
N LEU A 35 -0.97 12.59 -19.65
CA LEU A 35 0.44 12.89 -19.90
C LEU A 35 1.26 11.61 -20.10
N TYR A 36 1.04 10.59 -19.27
CA TYR A 36 1.72 9.30 -19.39
C TYR A 36 1.44 8.66 -20.77
N ALA A 37 0.17 8.55 -21.15
CA ALA A 37 -0.25 7.95 -22.41
C ALA A 37 0.29 8.71 -23.64
N GLN A 38 0.35 10.05 -23.59
CA GLN A 38 0.79 10.85 -24.72
C GLN A 38 2.31 10.99 -24.86
N LYS A 39 3.06 10.95 -23.75
CA LYS A 39 4.49 11.31 -23.74
C LYS A 39 5.40 10.17 -23.33
N LEU A 40 5.07 9.46 -22.25
CA LEU A 40 5.93 8.44 -21.66
C LEU A 40 5.74 7.08 -22.33
N LEU A 41 4.49 6.63 -22.51
CA LEU A 41 4.18 5.31 -23.07
C LEU A 41 4.83 5.08 -24.46
N PRO A 42 4.78 6.02 -25.42
CA PRO A 42 5.44 5.82 -26.72
C PRO A 42 6.98 5.69 -26.60
N LEU A 43 7.58 6.34 -25.60
CA LEU A 43 9.02 6.26 -25.33
C LEU A 43 9.36 4.90 -24.70
N GLU A 44 8.56 4.45 -23.74
CA GLU A 44 8.72 3.15 -23.07
C GLU A 44 8.61 1.99 -24.07
N GLU A 45 7.65 2.04 -24.98
CA GLU A 45 7.47 1.06 -26.06
C GLU A 45 8.65 1.08 -27.05
N HIS A 46 9.11 2.28 -27.43
CA HIS A 46 10.21 2.41 -28.38
C HIS A 46 11.52 1.79 -27.87
N TYR A 47 11.84 1.98 -26.59
CA TYR A 47 13.05 1.44 -25.95
C TYR A 47 12.83 0.08 -25.26
N ARG A 48 11.63 -0.51 -25.38
CA ARG A 48 11.24 -1.76 -24.70
C ARG A 48 11.49 -1.71 -23.20
N PHE A 49 11.24 -0.57 -22.57
CA PHE A 49 11.46 -0.33 -21.14
C PHE A 49 10.77 -1.40 -20.27
N HIS A 50 9.62 -1.90 -20.73
CA HIS A 50 8.83 -2.94 -20.07
C HIS A 50 9.52 -4.30 -19.95
N GLU A 51 10.49 -4.60 -20.82
CA GLU A 51 11.27 -5.85 -20.75
C GLU A 51 12.35 -5.79 -19.66
N PHE A 52 12.78 -4.59 -19.25
CA PHE A 52 13.95 -4.39 -18.39
C PHE A 52 13.61 -3.89 -16.98
N HIS A 53 12.63 -3.00 -16.86
CA HIS A 53 12.39 -2.26 -15.62
C HIS A 53 11.01 -2.50 -15.03
N SER A 54 9.96 -2.04 -15.70
CA SER A 54 8.60 -2.15 -15.18
C SER A 54 7.55 -2.23 -16.29
N PRO A 55 6.50 -3.05 -16.11
CA PRO A 55 5.38 -3.10 -17.04
C PRO A 55 4.69 -1.72 -17.13
N ALA A 56 4.02 -1.49 -18.26
CA ALA A 56 3.24 -0.28 -18.48
C ALA A 56 2.24 -0.02 -17.35
N LEU A 57 1.98 1.26 -17.10
CA LEU A 57 0.92 1.65 -16.16
C LEU A 57 -0.43 1.43 -16.83
N GLU A 58 -1.32 0.72 -16.14
CA GLU A 58 -2.72 0.54 -16.57
C GLU A 58 -3.59 1.66 -15.98
N ASP A 59 -4.76 1.92 -16.55
CA ASP A 59 -5.71 2.90 -15.99
C ASP A 59 -6.02 2.63 -14.52
N ALA A 60 -6.10 1.34 -14.15
CA ALA A 60 -6.28 0.92 -12.77
C ALA A 60 -5.22 1.53 -11.85
N ASP A 61 -3.94 1.61 -12.27
CA ASP A 61 -2.84 2.17 -11.47
C ASP A 61 -3.05 3.64 -11.08
N PHE A 62 -3.82 4.41 -11.87
CA PHE A 62 -4.14 5.81 -11.61
C PHE A 62 -5.43 5.98 -10.80
N ASP A 63 -6.41 5.09 -11.00
CA ASP A 63 -7.71 5.13 -10.29
C ASP A 63 -7.65 4.48 -8.91
N ASN A 64 -6.53 3.83 -8.57
CA ASN A 64 -6.36 3.14 -7.30
C ASN A 64 -6.28 4.10 -6.12
N LYS A 65 -6.91 3.66 -5.03
CA LYS A 65 -6.80 4.33 -3.73
C LYS A 65 -5.39 4.16 -3.17
N PRO A 66 -4.88 5.15 -2.42
CA PRO A 66 -3.61 5.00 -1.71
C PRO A 66 -3.63 3.77 -0.81
N MET A 67 -2.56 2.99 -0.87
CA MET A 67 -2.41 1.73 -0.15
C MET A 67 -1.46 1.89 1.03
N VAL A 68 -1.82 1.40 2.20
CA VAL A 68 -0.95 1.38 3.39
C VAL A 68 -0.48 -0.04 3.63
N LEU A 69 0.82 -0.29 3.53
CA LEU A 69 1.42 -1.60 3.78
C LEU A 69 1.98 -1.62 5.21
N LEU A 70 1.43 -2.50 6.04
CA LEU A 70 1.89 -2.68 7.42
C LEU A 70 2.96 -3.76 7.47
N VAL A 71 4.15 -3.42 7.98
CA VAL A 71 5.28 -4.34 8.01
C VAL A 71 5.87 -4.40 9.40
N GLY A 72 6.14 -5.61 9.88
CA GLY A 72 6.63 -5.82 11.23
C GLY A 72 6.73 -7.29 11.60
N GLN A 73 7.39 -7.57 12.71
CA GLN A 73 7.59 -8.94 13.20
C GLN A 73 6.27 -9.64 13.58
N TYR A 74 6.33 -10.94 13.87
CA TYR A 74 5.19 -11.65 14.44
C TYR A 74 4.77 -11.04 15.77
N SER A 75 3.47 -11.04 16.04
CA SER A 75 2.90 -10.57 17.30
C SER A 75 3.13 -9.08 17.64
N THR A 76 3.47 -8.25 16.65
CA THR A 76 3.57 -6.78 16.81
C THR A 76 2.23 -6.05 16.75
N GLY A 77 1.13 -6.79 16.51
CA GLY A 77 -0.22 -6.23 16.51
C GLY A 77 -0.66 -5.57 15.20
N LYS A 78 -0.07 -5.90 14.05
CA LYS A 78 -0.48 -5.38 12.73
C LYS A 78 -1.98 -5.54 12.45
N THR A 79 -2.48 -6.77 12.55
CA THR A 79 -3.91 -7.09 12.37
C THR A 79 -4.79 -6.34 13.37
N THR A 80 -4.34 -6.21 14.62
CA THR A 80 -5.03 -5.45 15.66
C THR A 80 -5.05 -3.95 15.34
N PHE A 81 -3.96 -3.41 14.78
CA PHE A 81 -3.87 -2.02 14.35
C PHE A 81 -4.85 -1.74 13.20
N ILE A 82 -4.95 -2.65 12.22
CA ILE A 82 -5.96 -2.53 11.15
C ILE A 82 -7.36 -2.50 11.74
N ARG A 83 -7.69 -3.47 12.59
CA ARG A 83 -8.98 -3.53 13.30
C ARG A 83 -9.28 -2.23 14.05
N HIS A 84 -8.27 -1.67 14.72
CA HIS A 84 -8.42 -0.42 15.46
C HIS A 84 -8.66 0.78 14.51
N LEU A 85 -7.95 0.83 13.38
CA LEU A 85 -8.07 1.91 12.41
C LEU A 85 -9.43 1.92 11.69
N ILE A 86 -9.99 0.75 11.38
CA ILE A 86 -11.29 0.63 10.72
C ILE A 86 -12.46 0.52 11.71
N GLU A 87 -12.15 0.45 13.02
CA GLU A 87 -13.09 0.25 14.15
C GLU A 87 -14.06 -0.94 13.95
N GLN A 88 -13.65 -1.92 13.16
CA GLN A 88 -14.49 -3.04 12.72
C GLN A 88 -13.62 -4.29 12.52
N ASP A 89 -14.23 -5.45 12.69
CA ASP A 89 -13.62 -6.71 12.30
C ASP A 89 -13.74 -6.91 10.78
N PHE A 90 -12.68 -7.44 10.15
CA PHE A 90 -12.64 -7.69 8.71
C PHE A 90 -12.51 -9.19 8.42
N PRO A 91 -13.10 -9.67 7.33
CA PRO A 91 -13.14 -11.09 7.05
C PRO A 91 -11.74 -11.62 6.71
N GLY A 92 -11.41 -12.82 7.19
CA GLY A 92 -10.07 -13.40 7.02
C GLY A 92 -9.06 -13.00 8.10
N MET A 93 -9.42 -12.11 9.04
CA MET A 93 -8.57 -11.82 10.20
C MET A 93 -8.44 -13.05 11.11
N ARG A 94 -7.21 -13.38 11.50
CA ARG A 94 -6.91 -14.41 12.51
C ARG A 94 -6.01 -13.80 13.56
N ILE A 95 -6.61 -13.40 14.68
CA ILE A 95 -5.88 -12.91 15.85
C ILE A 95 -5.74 -14.08 16.82
N GLY A 96 -4.55 -14.66 16.89
CA GLY A 96 -4.21 -15.73 17.83
C GLY A 96 -2.76 -15.64 18.31
N PRO A 97 -2.41 -16.26 19.44
CA PRO A 97 -1.05 -16.27 19.98
C PRO A 97 -0.06 -17.10 19.13
N GLU A 98 -0.57 -18.00 18.30
CA GLU A 98 0.21 -18.77 17.32
C GLU A 98 0.45 -17.95 16.04
N PRO A 99 1.54 -18.18 15.26
CA PRO A 99 1.78 -17.51 13.99
C PRO A 99 0.62 -17.80 13.03
N THR A 100 -0.35 -16.89 12.99
CA THR A 100 -1.67 -17.11 12.39
C THR A 100 -1.81 -16.40 11.05
N THR A 101 -0.94 -15.42 10.76
CA THR A 101 -0.93 -14.65 9.52
C THR A 101 0.29 -15.05 8.67
N ASP A 102 0.12 -16.13 7.93
CA ASP A 102 1.05 -16.55 6.87
C ASP A 102 0.65 -15.98 5.50
N SER A 103 -0.43 -15.21 5.41
CA SER A 103 -1.00 -14.74 4.16
C SER A 103 -1.03 -13.22 4.10
N PHE A 104 -0.84 -12.68 2.90
CA PHE A 104 -1.05 -11.27 2.61
C PHE A 104 -2.56 -11.01 2.51
N ILE A 105 -3.05 -10.00 3.23
CA ILE A 105 -4.47 -9.64 3.24
C ILE A 105 -4.61 -8.20 2.78
N ALA A 106 -5.19 -8.00 1.60
CA ALA A 106 -5.58 -6.68 1.11
C ALA A 106 -6.98 -6.33 1.62
N VAL A 107 -7.06 -5.47 2.62
CA VAL A 107 -8.30 -4.92 3.17
C VAL A 107 -8.73 -3.73 2.34
N MET A 108 -9.84 -3.89 1.63
CA MET A 108 -10.36 -2.90 0.68
C MET A 108 -11.84 -2.67 0.89
N HIS A 109 -12.33 -1.53 0.40
CA HIS A 109 -13.76 -1.29 0.35
C HIS A 109 -14.44 -2.26 -0.64
N GLY A 110 -15.60 -2.77 -0.22
CA GLY A 110 -16.55 -3.46 -1.10
C GLY A 110 -17.98 -3.24 -0.61
N PRO A 111 -18.97 -3.35 -1.51
CA PRO A 111 -20.38 -3.13 -1.16
C PRO A 111 -20.91 -4.21 -0.20
N THR A 112 -20.31 -5.40 -0.24
CA THR A 112 -20.68 -6.57 0.56
C THR A 112 -19.45 -7.10 1.27
N GLU A 113 -19.64 -7.56 2.49
CA GLU A 113 -18.57 -8.24 3.23
C GLU A 113 -18.24 -9.58 2.58
N GLY A 114 -16.96 -9.83 2.30
CA GLY A 114 -16.52 -11.06 1.67
C GLY A 114 -15.00 -11.17 1.52
N VAL A 115 -14.54 -12.37 1.20
CA VAL A 115 -13.13 -12.64 0.89
C VAL A 115 -13.01 -13.08 -0.54
N VAL A 116 -12.13 -12.41 -1.30
CA VAL A 116 -11.79 -12.77 -2.68
C VAL A 116 -10.39 -13.42 -2.68
N PRO A 117 -10.24 -14.63 -3.21
CA PRO A 117 -8.94 -15.30 -3.29
C PRO A 117 -8.02 -14.60 -4.31
N GLY A 118 -6.71 -14.63 -4.07
CA GLY A 118 -5.70 -13.99 -4.92
C GLY A 118 -5.80 -14.37 -6.40
N ASN A 119 -6.09 -15.64 -6.70
CA ASN A 119 -6.26 -16.12 -8.08
C ASN A 119 -7.39 -15.39 -8.84
N ALA A 120 -8.48 -15.04 -8.17
CA ALA A 120 -9.55 -14.25 -8.78
C ALA A 120 -9.18 -12.76 -8.85
N LEU A 121 -8.45 -12.28 -7.84
CA LEU A 121 -8.09 -10.88 -7.72
C LEU A 121 -7.10 -10.41 -8.80
N VAL A 122 -6.18 -11.27 -9.23
CA VAL A 122 -5.22 -10.94 -10.30
C VAL A 122 -5.82 -10.93 -11.70
N VAL A 123 -7.04 -11.43 -11.87
CA VAL A 123 -7.74 -11.42 -13.17
C VAL A 123 -8.55 -10.13 -13.35
N ASP A 124 -8.98 -9.51 -12.25
CA ASP A 124 -9.82 -8.31 -12.25
C ASP A 124 -9.07 -7.08 -12.80
N PRO A 125 -9.51 -6.50 -13.95
CA PRO A 125 -8.90 -5.29 -14.50
C PRO A 125 -9.05 -4.06 -13.63
N ARG A 126 -10.02 -4.03 -12.71
CA ARG A 126 -10.31 -2.85 -11.90
C ARG A 126 -9.45 -2.77 -10.64
N ARG A 127 -8.56 -3.74 -10.44
CA ARG A 127 -7.77 -3.88 -9.21
C ARG A 127 -6.27 -3.81 -9.53
N PRO A 128 -5.44 -3.23 -8.64
CA PRO A 128 -3.99 -3.08 -8.86
C PRO A 128 -3.19 -4.40 -8.87
N PHE A 129 -3.85 -5.55 -8.73
CA PHE A 129 -3.18 -6.78 -8.33
C PHE A 129 -2.77 -7.67 -9.51
N ARG A 130 -3.08 -7.30 -10.75
CA ARG A 130 -2.69 -8.05 -11.96
C ARG A 130 -1.21 -8.41 -12.02
N LYS A 131 -0.36 -7.45 -11.65
CA LYS A 131 1.11 -7.62 -11.63
C LYS A 131 1.56 -8.71 -10.66
N LEU A 132 0.74 -9.05 -9.65
CA LEU A 132 1.03 -10.12 -8.70
C LEU A 132 0.91 -11.52 -9.30
N ASN A 133 0.33 -11.68 -10.49
CA ASN A 133 0.28 -12.96 -11.18
C ASN A 133 1.69 -13.52 -11.48
N ALA A 134 2.68 -12.63 -11.64
CA ALA A 134 4.08 -13.00 -11.88
C ALA A 134 4.70 -13.81 -10.72
N PHE A 135 4.17 -13.71 -9.49
CA PHE A 135 4.65 -14.50 -8.34
C PHE A 135 4.19 -15.96 -8.38
N GLY A 136 3.23 -16.29 -9.25
CA GLY A 136 2.71 -17.63 -9.43
C GLY A 136 1.78 -18.11 -8.30
N ASN A 137 1.21 -19.30 -8.51
CA ASN A 137 0.13 -19.86 -7.68
C ASN A 137 0.50 -20.02 -6.19
N ALA A 138 1.76 -20.27 -5.86
CA ALA A 138 2.20 -20.44 -4.47
C ALA A 138 2.02 -19.16 -3.65
N PHE A 139 2.23 -17.99 -4.25
CA PHE A 139 1.97 -16.70 -3.64
C PHE A 139 0.48 -16.39 -3.62
N LEU A 140 -0.22 -16.60 -4.74
CA LEU A 140 -1.65 -16.29 -4.87
C LEU A 140 -2.54 -17.09 -3.91
N ASN A 141 -2.15 -18.32 -3.56
CA ASN A 141 -2.82 -19.12 -2.53
C ASN A 141 -2.65 -18.55 -1.11
N ARG A 142 -1.63 -17.72 -0.90
CA ARG A 142 -1.34 -17.00 0.35
C ARG A 142 -1.69 -15.52 0.24
N PHE A 143 -2.44 -15.12 -0.77
CA PHE A 143 -2.90 -13.76 -0.96
C PHE A 143 -4.42 -13.73 -1.04
N MET A 144 -5.03 -12.84 -0.29
CA MET A 144 -6.48 -12.67 -0.26
C MET A 144 -6.84 -11.20 -0.15
N CYS A 145 -8.02 -10.86 -0.64
CA CYS A 145 -8.62 -9.55 -0.47
C CYS A 145 -9.83 -9.65 0.43
N ALA A 146 -9.78 -8.96 1.57
CA ALA A 146 -10.91 -8.78 2.46
C ALA A 146 -11.67 -7.53 2.02
N GLN A 147 -12.94 -7.70 1.66
CA GLN A 147 -13.82 -6.62 1.24
C GLN A 147 -14.88 -6.41 2.30
N LEU A 148 -15.13 -5.15 2.65
CA LEU A 148 -16.20 -4.76 3.56
C LEU A 148 -16.63 -3.31 3.32
N PRO A 149 -17.90 -2.97 3.61
CA PRO A 149 -18.38 -1.61 3.52
C PRO A 149 -17.90 -0.83 4.74
N ASN A 150 -16.85 -0.03 4.57
CA ASN A 150 -16.31 0.81 5.63
C ASN A 150 -15.89 2.19 5.10
N PRO A 151 -16.25 3.31 5.77
CA PRO A 151 -15.92 4.67 5.33
C PRO A 151 -14.42 4.97 5.26
N VAL A 152 -13.59 4.35 6.12
CA VAL A 152 -12.13 4.52 6.06
C VAL A 152 -11.59 3.92 4.78
N LEU A 153 -12.12 2.75 4.39
CA LEU A 153 -11.71 2.05 3.18
C LEU A 153 -12.20 2.73 1.89
N ASP A 154 -13.10 3.71 1.99
CA ASP A 154 -13.47 4.57 0.86
C ASP A 154 -12.31 5.44 0.41
N SER A 155 -11.44 5.84 1.35
CA SER A 155 -10.32 6.72 1.07
C SER A 155 -8.99 5.98 0.92
N ILE A 156 -8.79 4.89 1.68
CA ILE A 156 -7.52 4.14 1.70
C ILE A 156 -7.75 2.65 1.52
N SER A 157 -6.72 1.92 1.09
CA SER A 157 -6.69 0.46 1.16
C SER A 157 -5.54 0.05 2.07
N ILE A 158 -5.69 -1.02 2.84
CA ILE A 158 -4.67 -1.44 3.82
C ILE A 158 -4.24 -2.84 3.48
N ILE A 159 -2.95 -3.12 3.58
CA ILE A 159 -2.38 -4.43 3.30
C ILE A 159 -1.71 -4.93 4.57
N ASP A 160 -2.30 -5.98 5.14
CA ASP A 160 -1.68 -6.75 6.21
C ASP A 160 -0.66 -7.73 5.59
N THR A 161 0.54 -7.74 6.12
CA THR A 161 1.60 -8.64 5.67
C THR A 161 1.86 -9.72 6.71
N PRO A 162 2.31 -10.91 6.29
CA PRO A 162 2.80 -11.90 7.24
C PRO A 162 3.91 -11.31 8.11
N GLY A 163 4.03 -11.80 9.34
CA GLY A 163 5.11 -11.40 10.24
C GLY A 163 6.48 -11.71 9.63
N ILE A 164 7.46 -10.85 9.87
CA ILE A 164 8.86 -11.18 9.58
C ILE A 164 9.42 -11.94 10.80
N LEU A 165 10.02 -13.11 10.57
CA LEU A 165 10.72 -13.86 11.64
C LEU A 165 12.05 -13.15 11.94
N SER A 166 12.23 -12.66 13.16
CA SER A 166 13.51 -12.11 13.62
C SER A 166 14.41 -13.26 14.11
N GLY A 167 15.37 -13.70 13.30
CA GLY A 167 16.36 -14.71 13.71
C GLY A 167 17.41 -15.04 12.64
N GLU A 168 18.68 -15.12 13.08
CA GLU A 168 19.91 -15.30 12.28
C GLU A 168 19.97 -16.57 11.39
N LYS A 169 19.06 -17.52 11.53
CA LYS A 169 19.10 -18.79 10.79
C LYS A 169 17.86 -18.98 9.94
N GLN A 170 18.00 -18.60 8.67
CA GLN A 170 17.21 -19.07 7.54
C GLN A 170 15.70 -18.78 7.62
N ARG A 171 15.28 -17.58 7.21
CA ARG A 171 13.97 -17.28 6.57
C ARG A 171 13.77 -15.80 6.23
N ILE A 172 14.51 -14.90 6.88
CA ILE A 172 14.45 -13.42 6.70
C ILE A 172 14.48 -13.00 5.22
N SER A 173 15.33 -13.63 4.40
CA SER A 173 15.52 -13.23 3.00
C SER A 173 14.29 -13.47 2.10
N ARG A 174 13.51 -14.54 2.29
CA ARG A 174 12.44 -14.90 1.34
C ARG A 174 11.17 -14.12 1.55
N ASP A 175 10.75 -13.94 2.78
CA ASP A 175 9.50 -13.23 3.08
C ASP A 175 9.67 -11.71 2.92
N PHE A 176 10.87 -11.20 3.19
CA PHE A 176 11.23 -9.81 2.89
C PHE A 176 11.38 -9.55 1.38
N ALA A 177 12.01 -10.47 0.63
CA ALA A 177 12.07 -10.35 -0.83
C ALA A 177 10.66 -10.37 -1.45
N LYS A 178 9.75 -11.22 -0.97
CA LYS A 178 8.34 -11.21 -1.40
C LYS A 178 7.68 -9.87 -1.08
N LEU A 179 7.93 -9.30 0.09
CA LEU A 179 7.38 -8.02 0.50
C LEU A 179 7.90 -6.85 -0.36
N LEU A 180 9.19 -6.85 -0.65
CA LEU A 180 9.82 -5.88 -1.55
C LEU A 180 9.26 -6.01 -2.98
N CYS A 181 9.13 -7.23 -3.49
CA CYS A 181 8.59 -7.45 -4.82
C CYS A 181 7.09 -7.14 -4.88
N PHE A 182 6.33 -7.44 -3.83
CA PHE A 182 4.92 -7.06 -3.69
C PHE A 182 4.77 -5.53 -3.69
N ARG A 183 5.65 -4.82 -2.98
CA ARG A 183 5.76 -3.36 -3.02
C ARG A 183 6.09 -2.86 -4.43
N LYS A 184 7.06 -3.45 -5.13
CA LYS A 184 7.41 -3.07 -6.51
C LYS A 184 6.26 -3.29 -7.50
N SER A 185 5.35 -4.21 -7.19
CA SER A 185 4.20 -4.56 -8.04
C SER A 185 3.00 -3.63 -7.86
N LEU A 186 3.02 -2.76 -6.84
CA LEU A 186 1.92 -1.87 -6.50
C LEU A 186 2.38 -0.41 -6.54
N ASN A 187 1.59 0.42 -7.20
CA ASN A 187 1.78 1.87 -7.17
C ASN A 187 1.12 2.47 -5.92
N TRP A 188 1.63 3.60 -5.42
CA TRP A 188 1.00 4.38 -4.32
C TRP A 188 0.91 3.68 -2.97
N VAL A 189 1.94 2.94 -2.60
CA VAL A 189 2.01 2.29 -1.28
C VAL A 189 2.73 3.22 -0.28
N VAL A 190 2.25 3.30 0.96
CA VAL A 190 2.94 3.93 2.10
C VAL A 190 3.38 2.83 3.06
N PHE A 191 4.62 2.92 3.56
CA PHE A 191 5.17 1.93 4.47
C PHE A 191 4.97 2.37 5.92
N LEU A 192 4.34 1.52 6.73
CA LEU A 192 4.23 1.74 8.16
C LEU A 192 4.95 0.63 8.92
N PRO A 193 6.15 0.91 9.47
CA PRO A 193 6.87 -0.07 10.28
C PRO A 193 6.27 -0.17 11.68
N LEU A 194 5.85 -1.38 12.05
CA LEU A 194 5.42 -1.72 13.41
C LEU A 194 6.49 -2.57 14.09
N ARG A 195 7.28 -1.91 14.95
CA ARG A 195 8.35 -2.47 15.81
C ARG A 195 9.33 -3.37 15.04
N LEU A 196 10.19 -2.75 14.26
CA LEU A 196 11.40 -3.33 13.67
C LEU A 196 12.61 -2.78 14.44
N SER A 197 13.57 -3.63 14.84
CA SER A 197 14.78 -3.15 15.53
C SER A 197 15.75 -2.46 14.54
N VAL A 198 16.53 -1.49 15.01
CA VAL A 198 17.48 -0.73 14.18
C VAL A 198 18.55 -1.63 13.53
N GLU A 199 18.86 -2.80 14.13
CA GLU A 199 19.77 -3.81 13.56
C GLU A 199 19.16 -4.53 12.34
N GLU A 200 17.83 -4.71 12.31
CA GLU A 200 17.10 -5.24 11.15
C GLU A 200 16.99 -4.19 10.04
N TRP A 201 17.02 -2.90 10.38
CA TRP A 201 17.17 -1.80 9.43
C TRP A 201 18.62 -1.59 8.96
N GLY A 202 19.63 -1.93 9.76
CA GLY A 202 21.05 -1.73 9.38
C GLY A 202 21.56 -2.73 8.34
N THR A 203 20.90 -3.87 8.18
CA THR A 203 21.10 -4.81 7.05
C THR A 203 20.27 -4.43 5.82
N LEU A 204 19.32 -3.51 5.98
CA LEU A 204 18.71 -2.80 4.86
C LEU A 204 19.69 -1.72 4.50
N ASP A 205 20.37 -1.85 3.36
CA ASP A 205 20.94 -0.67 2.75
C ASP A 205 19.78 0.32 2.53
N PRO A 206 19.73 1.47 3.24
CA PRO A 206 18.70 2.46 3.01
C PRO A 206 18.73 2.91 1.55
N ASN A 207 19.89 2.82 0.91
CA ASN A 207 20.05 3.10 -0.50
C ASN A 207 19.46 1.99 -1.38
N ALA A 208 19.48 0.71 -1.03
CA ALA A 208 18.79 -0.32 -1.84
C ALA A 208 17.25 -0.18 -1.86
N LEU A 209 16.67 0.50 -0.87
CA LEU A 209 15.23 0.82 -0.80
C LEU A 209 14.84 2.11 -1.55
N TRP A 210 15.81 3.00 -1.83
CA TRP A 210 15.60 4.33 -2.40
C TRP A 210 16.37 4.60 -3.72
N GLU A 211 17.41 3.84 -4.07
CA GLU A 211 18.31 4.09 -5.21
C GLU A 211 17.73 3.67 -6.56
N GLU A 212 16.74 2.77 -6.58
CA GLU A 212 16.33 2.18 -7.87
C GLU A 212 15.24 2.99 -8.61
N ARG A 213 14.82 4.15 -8.08
CA ARG A 213 13.88 5.05 -8.78
C ARG A 213 14.38 6.47 -9.04
N GLU A 214 15.43 6.96 -8.39
CA GLU A 214 15.93 8.32 -8.63
C GLU A 214 17.45 8.34 -8.80
N GLY A 215 17.88 8.08 -10.03
CA GLY A 215 19.13 8.65 -10.51
C GLY A 215 18.99 10.18 -10.55
N ARG A 216 19.49 10.84 -9.50
CA ARG A 216 19.67 12.30 -9.32
C ARG A 216 18.48 13.07 -8.74
N SER A 217 18.28 13.02 -7.41
CA SER A 217 17.83 14.20 -6.65
C SER A 217 17.93 14.03 -5.12
N GLN A 218 19.01 13.48 -4.57
CA GLN A 218 19.13 13.24 -3.12
C GLN A 218 19.58 14.48 -2.29
N ASP A 219 20.07 15.56 -2.89
CA ASP A 219 20.75 16.62 -2.11
C ASP A 219 19.83 17.67 -1.45
N LEU A 220 18.53 17.70 -1.76
CA LEU A 220 17.64 18.80 -1.31
C LEU A 220 16.72 18.47 -0.13
N TRP A 221 16.47 17.19 0.16
CA TRP A 221 15.49 16.79 1.19
C TRP A 221 16.11 16.15 2.44
N ALA A 222 17.33 15.60 2.35
CA ALA A 222 18.04 15.09 3.52
C ALA A 222 18.38 16.20 4.54
N GLY A 223 18.61 17.43 4.08
CA GLY A 223 18.90 18.58 4.94
C GLY A 223 17.72 19.09 5.77
N GLN A 224 16.47 18.88 5.32
CA GLN A 224 15.29 19.41 6.02
C GLN A 224 14.82 18.54 7.18
N LEU A 225 15.07 17.22 7.15
CA LEU A 225 14.72 16.31 8.24
C LEU A 225 15.68 16.40 9.43
N GLN A 226 16.95 16.79 9.19
CA GLN A 226 17.95 16.95 10.24
C GLN A 226 17.74 18.25 11.05
N ALA A 227 17.15 19.28 10.43
CA ALA A 227 16.80 20.54 11.10
C ALA A 227 15.55 20.47 11.99
N LEU A 228 14.74 19.40 11.88
CA LEU A 228 13.54 19.19 12.71
C LEU A 228 13.80 18.31 13.94
N LEU A 229 15.00 17.72 14.02
CA LEU A 229 15.45 16.86 15.13
C LEU A 229 16.68 17.41 15.86
N SER A 230 17.00 18.70 15.65
CA SER A 230 17.95 19.48 16.47
C SER A 230 17.24 20.69 17.06
#